data_AF-A0A1R2AUH6-F1
#
_entry.id   AF-A0A1R2AUH6-F1
#
_cell.length_a   1.000
_cell.length_b   1.000
_cell.length_c   1.000
_cell.angle_alpha   90.00
_cell.angle_beta   90.00
_cell.angle_gamma   90.00
#
_symmetry.space_group_name_H-M   'P 1'
#
loop_
_entity.id
_entity.type
_entity.pdbx_description
1 polymer ?
#
loop_
_entity_poly.entity_id
_entity_poly.type
_entity_poly.pdbx_seq_one_letter_code
_entity_poly.pdbx_strand_id
1 'polypeptide(L)'
;MVKSIILIALNLTVFISGVFLDMRVASDTSCWIVGPTSTGGNAIIHDRISGWKTDLVDANWIWDINLNTTPGFGVVTKYFYIAGIVNSGILRIAADNRFTTYLNNVNANCISISDNTFNLVDGVFCDVKSYLKSGLNTLVISVENISGDAGVIFKLEVTSNY
;
A
#
# COMPACT_ATOMS: atom_id res chain seq x y z
N MET A 1 44.53 36.31 42.83
CA MET A 1 44.90 35.47 41.67
C MET A 1 43.66 34.65 41.30
N VAL A 2 42.80 35.16 40.42
CA VAL A 2 41.53 34.50 40.06
C VAL A 2 41.75 33.79 38.72
N LYS A 3 41.76 32.46 38.73
CA LYS A 3 41.84 31.65 37.52
C LYS A 3 40.47 31.64 36.84
N SER A 4 40.36 32.30 35.70
CA SER A 4 39.18 32.26 34.85
C SER A 4 39.16 30.94 34.07
N ILE A 5 38.07 30.17 34.18
CA ILE A 5 37.84 28.94 33.43
C ILE A 5 36.99 29.33 32.21
N ILE A 6 37.56 29.15 31.02
CA ILE A 6 36.83 29.32 29.76
C ILE A 6 36.14 27.98 29.46
N LEU A 7 34.81 27.97 29.52
CA LEU A 7 33.98 26.85 29.08
C LEU A 7 33.70 27.01 27.59
N ILE A 8 34.32 26.18 26.75
CA ILE A 8 34.07 26.17 25.30
C ILE A 8 32.89 25.23 25.04
N ALA A 9 31.74 25.78 24.69
CA ALA A 9 30.59 25.00 24.22
C ALA A 9 30.80 24.62 22.76
N LEU A 10 31.07 23.33 22.50
CA LEU A 10 31.14 22.76 21.16
C LEU A 10 29.70 22.49 20.67
N ASN A 11 29.14 23.39 19.87
CA ASN A 11 27.87 23.12 19.17
C ASN A 11 28.15 22.21 17.97
N LEU A 12 27.88 20.92 18.14
CA LEU A 12 27.96 19.94 17.05
C LEU A 12 26.67 20.02 16.22
N THR A 13 26.63 20.88 15.21
CA THR A 13 25.59 20.82 14.18
C THR A 13 25.86 19.61 13.30
N VAL A 14 25.22 18.48 13.61
CA VAL A 14 25.22 17.31 12.72
C VAL A 14 24.39 17.69 11.50
N PHE A 15 25.05 17.92 10.38
CA PHE A 15 24.37 17.95 9.08
C PHE A 15 23.91 16.52 8.79
N ILE A 16 22.62 16.25 8.95
CA ILE A 16 22.02 15.03 8.43
C ILE A 16 21.84 15.26 6.94
N SER A 17 22.91 15.08 6.15
CA SER A 17 22.78 15.02 4.69
C SER A 17 22.14 13.69 4.34
N GLY A 18 20.82 13.60 4.48
CA GLY A 18 20.07 12.42 4.09
C GLY A 18 19.65 12.49 2.62
N VAL A 19 19.74 11.39 1.90
CA VAL A 19 19.12 11.28 0.57
C VAL A 19 17.65 10.91 0.78
N PHE A 20 16.73 11.78 0.36
CA PHE A 20 15.30 11.46 0.33
C PHE A 20 15.02 10.52 -0.83
N LEU A 21 14.34 9.42 -0.53
CA LEU A 21 13.91 8.42 -1.48
C LEU A 21 12.39 8.39 -1.53
N ASP A 22 11.83 8.58 -2.71
CA ASP A 22 10.41 8.40 -2.98
C ASP A 22 10.21 7.07 -3.68
N MET A 23 9.29 6.25 -3.17
CA MET A 23 8.95 4.97 -3.77
C MET A 23 7.45 4.76 -3.89
N ARG A 24 7.06 4.02 -4.93
CA ARG A 24 5.68 3.66 -5.22
C ARG A 24 5.54 2.15 -5.33
N VAL A 25 4.52 1.60 -4.70
CA VAL A 25 4.14 0.20 -4.80
C VAL A 25 2.70 0.15 -5.27
N ALA A 26 2.46 -0.41 -6.45
CA ALA A 26 1.16 -0.39 -7.10
C ALA A 26 0.63 -1.80 -7.37
N SER A 27 -0.69 -1.91 -7.57
CA SER A 27 -1.33 -3.11 -8.09
C SER A 27 -0.96 -3.34 -9.55
N ASP A 28 -0.35 -4.50 -9.82
CA ASP A 28 0.12 -4.92 -11.14
C ASP A 28 0.22 -6.46 -11.18
N THR A 29 0.72 -7.01 -12.28
CA THR A 29 0.83 -8.48 -12.49
C THR A 29 1.92 -9.17 -11.66
N SER A 30 2.71 -8.43 -10.88
CA SER A 30 3.66 -9.01 -9.92
C SER A 30 3.06 -9.17 -8.51
N CYS A 31 1.81 -8.76 -8.31
CA CYS A 31 1.04 -9.16 -7.14
C CYS A 31 0.73 -10.66 -7.20
N TRP A 32 0.91 -11.37 -6.07
CA TRP A 32 0.40 -12.73 -5.92
C TRP A 32 -1.05 -12.67 -5.46
N ILE A 33 -1.92 -13.49 -6.02
CA ILE A 33 -3.32 -13.59 -5.60
C ILE A 33 -3.75 -15.04 -5.44
N VAL A 34 -4.48 -15.31 -4.36
CA VAL A 34 -5.32 -16.51 -4.20
C VAL A 34 -6.76 -16.01 -4.20
N GLY A 35 -7.50 -16.31 -5.26
CA GLY A 35 -8.86 -15.80 -5.45
C GLY A 35 -9.95 -16.83 -5.16
N PRO A 36 -11.24 -16.44 -5.33
CA PRO A 36 -12.35 -17.38 -5.21
C PRO A 36 -12.31 -18.49 -6.28
N THR A 37 -11.58 -18.29 -7.38
CA THR A 37 -11.48 -19.25 -8.49
C THR A 37 -10.06 -19.72 -8.79
N SER A 38 -9.06 -19.21 -8.06
CA SER A 38 -7.65 -19.56 -8.26
C SER A 38 -7.01 -20.08 -6.97
N THR A 39 -6.12 -21.07 -7.12
CA THR A 39 -5.38 -21.65 -5.99
C THR A 39 -4.08 -20.90 -5.67
N GLY A 40 -3.83 -19.78 -6.36
CA GLY A 40 -2.59 -19.02 -6.26
C GLY A 40 -1.95 -18.77 -7.63
N GLY A 41 -1.53 -17.53 -7.87
CA GLY A 41 -0.81 -17.15 -9.07
C GLY A 41 -0.49 -15.65 -9.10
N ASN A 42 0.13 -15.22 -10.18
CA ASN A 42 0.23 -13.79 -10.48
C ASN A 42 -1.15 -13.23 -10.78
N ALA A 43 -1.44 -12.04 -10.25
CA ALA A 43 -2.67 -11.34 -10.52
C ALA A 43 -2.77 -10.97 -12.01
N ILE A 44 -4.00 -10.95 -12.51
CA ILE A 44 -4.31 -10.56 -13.88
C ILE A 44 -4.84 -9.14 -13.86
N ILE A 45 -4.43 -8.31 -14.83
CA ILE A 45 -5.03 -6.99 -15.04
C ILE A 45 -6.49 -7.21 -15.42
N HIS A 46 -7.38 -6.63 -14.62
CA HIS A 46 -8.81 -6.69 -14.85
C HIS A 46 -9.21 -5.56 -15.79
N ASP A 47 -9.99 -5.88 -16.82
CA ASP A 47 -10.53 -4.88 -17.72
C ASP A 47 -11.43 -3.92 -16.94
N ARG A 48 -11.26 -2.63 -17.16
CA ARG A 48 -12.02 -1.63 -16.44
C ARG A 48 -13.50 -1.73 -16.82
N ILE A 49 -14.36 -2.01 -15.84
CA ILE A 49 -15.80 -1.94 -16.00
C ILE A 49 -16.29 -0.50 -15.86
N SER A 50 -17.40 -0.15 -16.51
CA SER A 50 -17.91 1.23 -16.57
C SER A 50 -18.24 1.84 -15.20
N GLY A 51 -18.56 1.00 -14.21
CA GLY A 51 -18.85 1.42 -12.83
C GLY A 51 -17.62 1.84 -12.03
N TRP A 52 -16.42 1.39 -12.39
CA TRP A 52 -15.20 1.68 -11.65
C TRP A 52 -14.64 3.04 -11.99
N LYS A 53 -14.72 3.96 -11.03
CA LYS A 53 -14.22 5.34 -11.16
C LYS A 53 -12.82 5.52 -10.62
N THR A 54 -12.38 4.68 -9.68
CA THR A 54 -11.04 4.80 -9.10
C THR A 54 -9.97 4.65 -10.18
N ASP A 55 -9.08 5.63 -10.22
CA ASP A 55 -7.97 5.72 -11.17
C ASP A 55 -6.74 6.21 -10.41
N LEU A 56 -5.78 5.31 -10.18
CA LEU A 56 -4.55 5.59 -9.47
C LEU A 56 -3.40 5.47 -10.47
N VAL A 57 -2.71 6.58 -10.72
CA VAL A 57 -1.54 6.62 -11.61
C VAL A 57 -0.56 5.51 -11.24
N ASP A 58 -0.09 4.79 -12.26
CA ASP A 58 0.83 3.64 -12.17
C ASP A 58 0.24 2.35 -11.55
N ALA A 59 -1.07 2.31 -11.27
CA ALA A 59 -1.75 1.12 -10.73
C ALA A 59 -2.83 0.61 -11.70
N ASN A 60 -3.07 -0.70 -11.64
CA ASN A 60 -4.11 -1.36 -12.42
C ASN A 60 -5.14 -1.99 -11.50
N TRP A 61 -6.40 -2.04 -11.94
CA TRP A 61 -7.34 -2.98 -11.36
C TRP A 61 -6.83 -4.39 -11.63
N ILE A 62 -6.77 -5.21 -10.58
CA ILE A 62 -6.29 -6.59 -10.65
C ILE A 62 -7.26 -7.55 -9.97
N TRP A 63 -7.30 -8.77 -10.47
CA TRP A 63 -8.04 -9.87 -9.85
C TRP A 63 -7.43 -11.24 -10.19
N ASP A 64 -8.09 -12.33 -9.80
CA ASP A 64 -7.60 -13.69 -10.02
C ASP A 64 -7.84 -14.17 -11.46
N ILE A 65 -8.98 -13.77 -12.04
CA ILE A 65 -9.38 -13.98 -13.43
C ILE A 65 -10.04 -12.67 -13.91
N ASN A 66 -9.77 -12.29 -15.15
CA ASN A 66 -10.39 -11.10 -15.77
C ASN A 66 -11.91 -11.28 -15.90
N LEU A 67 -12.69 -10.25 -15.53
CA LEU A 67 -14.17 -10.23 -15.54
C LEU A 67 -14.80 -11.34 -14.69
N ASN A 68 -14.11 -11.82 -13.66
CA ASN A 68 -14.64 -12.84 -12.77
C ASN A 68 -15.74 -12.26 -11.88
N THR A 69 -16.86 -12.96 -11.81
CA THR A 69 -18.02 -12.56 -11.01
C THR A 69 -18.31 -13.49 -9.83
N THR A 70 -17.43 -14.48 -9.60
CA THR A 70 -17.61 -15.50 -8.56
C THR A 70 -17.52 -14.85 -7.17
N PRO A 71 -18.56 -14.97 -6.31
CA PRO A 71 -18.49 -14.48 -4.95
C PRO A 71 -17.45 -15.23 -4.11
N GLY A 72 -16.86 -14.55 -3.14
CA GLY A 72 -15.90 -15.12 -2.21
C GLY A 72 -14.75 -14.16 -1.90
N PHE A 73 -13.72 -14.70 -1.25
CA PHE A 73 -12.56 -13.93 -0.84
C PHE A 73 -11.41 -14.08 -1.83
N GLY A 74 -10.75 -12.96 -2.13
CA GLY A 74 -9.45 -12.91 -2.78
C GLY A 74 -8.41 -12.32 -1.84
N VAL A 75 -7.25 -12.95 -1.74
CA VAL A 75 -6.12 -12.44 -0.95
C VAL A 75 -4.98 -12.07 -1.88
N VAL A 76 -4.69 -10.77 -1.96
CA VAL A 76 -3.59 -10.20 -2.74
C VAL A 76 -2.39 -9.96 -1.83
N THR A 77 -1.20 -10.38 -2.25
CA THR A 77 0.06 -10.18 -1.54
C THR A 77 1.08 -9.47 -2.44
N LYS A 78 1.75 -8.46 -1.90
CA LYS A 78 2.85 -7.73 -2.56
C LYS A 78 4.01 -7.55 -1.60
N TYR A 79 5.20 -7.97 -2.04
CA TYR A 79 6.45 -7.71 -1.33
C TYR A 79 7.13 -6.49 -1.92
N PHE A 80 7.77 -5.70 -1.07
CA PHE A 80 8.53 -4.51 -1.47
C PHE A 80 9.61 -4.17 -0.46
N TYR A 81 10.63 -3.43 -0.88
CA TYR A 81 11.76 -3.07 -0.03
C TYR A 81 11.83 -1.56 0.17
N ILE A 82 11.90 -1.11 1.43
CA ILE A 82 12.11 0.30 1.78
C ILE A 82 13.56 0.49 2.23
N ALA A 83 14.33 1.31 1.52
CA ALA A 83 15.67 1.70 1.95
C ALA A 83 15.61 2.85 2.97
N GLY A 84 16.41 2.79 4.03
CA GLY A 84 16.51 3.86 5.03
C GLY A 84 15.34 3.93 6.00
N ILE A 85 15.22 5.04 6.71
CA ILE A 85 14.19 5.29 7.74
C ILE A 85 12.92 5.79 7.08
N VAL A 86 11.77 5.22 7.44
CA VAL A 86 10.45 5.60 6.88
C VAL A 86 10.02 6.97 7.42
N ASN A 87 9.75 7.92 6.52
CA ASN A 87 9.26 9.25 6.84
C ASN A 87 7.75 9.39 6.65
N SER A 88 7.18 8.75 5.64
CA SER A 88 5.73 8.71 5.39
C SER A 88 5.31 7.39 4.74
N GLY A 89 4.01 7.09 4.78
CA GLY A 89 3.43 5.96 4.06
C GLY A 89 1.95 6.20 3.84
N ILE A 90 1.55 6.45 2.60
CA ILE A 90 0.17 6.70 2.22
C ILE A 90 -0.31 5.58 1.30
N LEU A 91 -1.31 4.82 1.75
CA LEU A 91 -1.99 3.82 0.95
C LEU A 91 -3.29 4.42 0.40
N ARG A 92 -3.43 4.41 -0.92
CA ARG A 92 -4.69 4.61 -1.63
C ARG A 92 -5.19 3.29 -2.15
N ILE A 93 -6.46 2.98 -1.93
CA ILE A 93 -7.02 1.67 -2.28
C ILE A 93 -8.52 1.74 -2.55
N ALA A 94 -8.98 0.97 -3.52
CA ALA A 94 -10.39 0.68 -3.74
C ALA A 94 -10.56 -0.79 -4.11
N ALA A 95 -11.73 -1.33 -3.81
CA ALA A 95 -12.13 -2.67 -4.21
C ALA A 95 -13.59 -2.70 -4.66
N ASP A 96 -13.91 -3.73 -5.41
CA ASP A 96 -15.27 -4.20 -5.64
C ASP A 96 -15.37 -5.62 -5.02
N ASN A 97 -15.92 -5.80 -3.82
CA ASN A 97 -16.70 -4.83 -3.03
C ASN A 97 -15.95 -4.25 -1.81
N ARG A 98 -15.44 -5.11 -0.92
CA ARG A 98 -14.88 -4.72 0.39
C ARG A 98 -13.43 -5.13 0.51
N PHE A 99 -12.68 -4.47 1.38
CA PHE A 99 -11.29 -4.85 1.63
C PHE A 99 -10.85 -4.65 3.08
N THR A 100 -9.88 -5.45 3.52
CA THR A 100 -9.08 -5.23 4.72
C THR A 100 -7.61 -5.36 4.37
N THR A 101 -6.76 -4.48 4.89
CA THR A 101 -5.32 -4.49 4.61
C THR A 101 -4.48 -4.85 5.84
N TYR A 102 -3.36 -5.50 5.57
CA TYR A 102 -2.35 -5.84 6.54
C TYR A 102 -0.98 -5.45 6.00
N LEU A 103 -0.17 -4.83 6.84
CA LEU A 103 1.23 -4.54 6.55
C LEU A 103 2.08 -5.28 7.56
N ASN A 104 3.04 -6.07 7.09
CA ASN A 104 3.95 -6.84 7.94
C ASN A 104 3.21 -7.73 8.95
N ASN A 105 2.13 -8.40 8.50
CA ASN A 105 1.22 -9.24 9.31
C ASN A 105 0.45 -8.50 10.42
N VAL A 106 0.43 -7.16 10.40
CA VAL A 106 -0.35 -6.33 11.31
C VAL A 106 -1.49 -5.69 10.54
N ASN A 107 -2.71 -5.69 11.11
CA ASN A 107 -3.83 -4.96 10.52
C ASN A 107 -3.45 -3.48 10.39
N ALA A 108 -3.44 -2.95 9.16
CA ALA A 108 -2.96 -1.60 8.88
C ALA A 108 -4.03 -0.51 9.13
N ASN A 109 -5.18 -0.89 9.72
CA ASN A 109 -6.34 -0.02 9.96
C ASN A 109 -6.84 0.73 8.71
N CYS A 110 -6.54 0.18 7.53
CA CYS A 110 -7.08 0.64 6.25
C CYS A 110 -8.03 -0.45 5.75
N ILE A 111 -9.32 -0.22 5.98
CA ILE A 111 -10.41 -1.17 5.81
C ILE A 111 -11.63 -0.43 5.24
N SER A 112 -12.38 -1.09 4.37
CA SER A 112 -13.71 -0.65 3.99
C SER A 112 -14.67 -1.84 4.01
N ILE A 113 -15.77 -1.67 4.73
CA ILE A 113 -16.95 -2.56 4.69
C ILE A 113 -18.03 -2.03 3.73
N SER A 114 -17.74 -0.96 3.00
CA SER A 114 -18.67 -0.36 2.05
C SER A 114 -18.45 -0.95 0.66
N ASP A 115 -19.54 -1.32 -0.01
CA ASP A 115 -19.58 -1.98 -1.32
C ASP A 115 -19.46 -1.00 -2.49
N ASN A 116 -18.77 0.13 -2.30
CA ASN A 116 -18.77 1.22 -3.27
C ASN A 116 -17.42 1.96 -3.38
N THR A 117 -16.34 1.44 -2.80
CA THR A 117 -15.05 2.17 -2.84
C THR A 117 -14.51 2.33 -4.26
N PHE A 118 -14.86 1.43 -5.17
CA PHE A 118 -14.60 1.55 -6.61
C PHE A 118 -15.18 2.81 -7.27
N ASN A 119 -16.16 3.49 -6.64
CA ASN A 119 -16.73 4.75 -7.12
C ASN A 119 -15.94 5.99 -6.66
N LEU A 120 -14.98 5.85 -5.75
CA LEU A 120 -14.14 6.94 -5.27
C LEU A 120 -13.00 7.18 -6.26
N VAL A 121 -12.94 8.35 -6.89
CA VAL A 121 -11.92 8.67 -7.91
C VAL A 121 -10.50 8.43 -7.40
N ASP A 122 -10.20 8.86 -6.17
CA ASP A 122 -8.89 8.71 -5.52
C ASP A 122 -8.77 7.45 -4.64
N GLY A 123 -9.81 6.62 -4.56
CA GLY A 123 -9.91 5.53 -3.58
C GLY A 123 -10.02 6.01 -2.13
N VAL A 124 -9.93 5.07 -1.20
CA VAL A 124 -9.80 5.34 0.23
C VAL A 124 -8.35 5.72 0.53
N PHE A 125 -8.16 6.80 1.30
CA PHE A 125 -6.85 7.31 1.72
C PHE A 125 -6.53 6.87 3.14
N CYS A 126 -5.36 6.26 3.34
CA CYS A 126 -4.92 5.74 4.62
C CYS A 126 -3.46 6.12 4.93
N ASP A 127 -3.21 6.75 6.08
CA ASP A 127 -1.86 6.86 6.62
C ASP A 127 -1.48 5.52 7.28
N VAL A 128 -0.46 4.89 6.71
CA VAL A 128 0.04 3.57 7.11
C VAL A 128 1.50 3.60 7.56
N LYS A 129 2.09 4.78 7.79
CA LYS A 129 3.50 4.94 8.16
C LYS A 129 3.90 4.03 9.33
N SER A 130 3.07 3.96 10.37
CA SER A 130 3.35 3.21 11.60
C SER A 130 3.46 1.70 11.41
N TYR A 131 3.00 1.16 10.27
CA TYR A 131 3.06 -0.26 9.95
C TYR A 131 4.22 -0.62 9.02
N LEU A 132 4.94 0.39 8.50
CA LEU A 132 6.08 0.21 7.61
C LEU A 132 7.38 0.15 8.41
N LYS A 133 8.37 -0.54 7.84
CA LYS A 133 9.72 -0.63 8.40
C LYS A 133 10.79 -0.49 7.33
N SER A 134 12.00 -0.15 7.72
CA SER A 134 13.16 -0.30 6.85
C SER A 134 13.34 -1.77 6.46
N GLY A 135 13.77 -2.02 5.24
CA GLY A 135 13.98 -3.36 4.69
C GLY A 135 12.74 -3.95 3.99
N LEU A 136 12.63 -5.28 4.03
CA LEU A 136 11.54 -6.02 3.38
C LEU A 136 10.21 -5.81 4.11
N ASN A 137 9.19 -5.41 3.34
CA ASN A 137 7.82 -5.25 3.78
C ASN A 137 6.87 -6.16 2.97
N THR A 138 5.71 -6.44 3.54
CA THR A 138 4.64 -7.20 2.89
C THR A 138 3.33 -6.46 3.06
N LEU A 139 2.66 -6.16 1.96
CA LEU A 139 1.26 -5.72 1.92
C LEU A 139 0.38 -6.91 1.57
N VAL A 140 -0.60 -7.20 2.42
CA VAL A 140 -1.64 -8.20 2.17
C VAL A 140 -2.99 -7.48 2.16
N ILE A 141 -3.81 -7.77 1.16
CA ILE A 141 -5.15 -7.21 1.01
C ILE A 141 -6.12 -8.39 0.90
N SER A 142 -7.01 -8.52 1.87
CA SER A 142 -8.15 -9.43 1.80
C SER A 142 -9.33 -8.67 1.20
N VAL A 143 -9.80 -9.11 0.04
CA VAL A 143 -10.91 -8.52 -0.71
C VAL A 143 -12.09 -9.49 -0.66
N GLU A 144 -13.28 -8.99 -0.38
CA GLU A 144 -14.53 -9.76 -0.43
C GLU A 144 -15.32 -9.32 -1.66
N ASN A 145 -15.56 -10.26 -2.58
CA ASN A 145 -16.58 -10.14 -3.61
C ASN A 145 -17.90 -10.74 -3.10
N ILE A 146 -18.91 -9.92 -2.92
CA ILE A 146 -20.25 -10.30 -2.51
C ILE A 146 -21.04 -10.81 -3.71
N SER A 147 -20.91 -10.12 -4.85
CA SER A 147 -21.60 -10.43 -6.11
C SER A 147 -21.14 -9.49 -7.21
N GLY A 148 -21.26 -9.93 -8.46
CA GLY A 148 -20.91 -9.10 -9.61
C GLY A 148 -19.40 -9.09 -9.84
N ASP A 149 -18.95 -8.13 -10.62
CA ASP A 149 -17.53 -7.97 -10.97
C ASP A 149 -16.67 -7.74 -9.71
N ALA A 150 -15.44 -8.24 -9.76
CA ALA A 150 -14.53 -8.18 -8.62
C ALA A 150 -13.17 -7.64 -9.02
N GLY A 151 -12.59 -6.84 -8.13
CA GLY A 151 -11.26 -6.30 -8.35
C GLY A 151 -10.75 -5.49 -7.19
N VAL A 152 -9.45 -5.23 -7.22
CA VAL A 152 -8.81 -4.28 -6.32
C VAL A 152 -7.79 -3.45 -7.08
N ILE A 153 -7.71 -2.17 -6.74
CA ILE A 153 -6.66 -1.26 -7.19
C ILE A 153 -6.02 -0.61 -5.96
N PHE A 154 -4.70 -0.53 -5.93
CA PHE A 154 -4.01 0.15 -4.84
C PHE A 154 -2.71 0.83 -5.29
N LYS A 155 -2.35 1.87 -4.55
CA LYS A 155 -1.05 2.54 -4.65
C LYS A 155 -0.58 2.93 -3.24
N LEU A 156 0.61 2.48 -2.87
CA LEU A 156 1.31 2.89 -1.67
C LEU A 156 2.46 3.83 -2.06
N GLU A 157 2.46 5.03 -1.50
CA GLU A 157 3.50 6.03 -1.66
C GLU A 157 4.27 6.17 -0.34
N VAL A 158 5.58 5.98 -0.38
CA VAL A 158 6.45 6.02 0.81
C VAL A 158 7.58 6.99 0.53
N THR A 159 7.86 7.84 1.52
CA THR A 159 9.12 8.58 1.54
C THR A 159 10.00 8.02 2.65
N SER A 160 11.30 7.90 2.36
CA SER A 160 12.30 7.48 3.34
C SER A 160 13.57 8.31 3.20
N ASN A 161 14.46 8.22 4.18
CA ASN A 161 15.77 8.86 4.12
C ASN A 161 16.88 7.91 4.58
N TYR A 162 18.01 7.99 3.89
CA TYR A 162 19.25 7.30 4.24
C TYR A 162 20.32 8.33 4.63
#